data_AF-A0AAV6TKP2-F1
#
_entry.id   AF-A0AAV6TKP2-F1
#
_cell.length_a   1.000
_cell.length_b   1.000
_cell.length_c   1.000
_cell.angle_alpha   90.00
_cell.angle_beta   90.00
_cell.angle_gamma   90.00
#
_symmetry.space_group_name_H-M   'P 1'
#
loop_
_entity.id
_entity.type
_entity.pdbx_description
1 polymer ?
#
loop_
_entity_poly.entity_id
_entity_poly.type
_entity_poly.pdbx_seq_one_letter_code
_entity_poly.pdbx_strand_id
1 'polypeptide(L)'
;ILAGWLFVCAVGFCARRPEAGLILNNRMCKREPYQIVVLTAIQVVILCISIFTIQSTSLSIASKDGLPFLNQVVSWFILGISLVLPLFGSHSILTRLLNVMTSLFAPYLLLSISHEGLFCLLLCIQMMIWLALEHQLSYNYSHLQDIFFVSSSSDPTKKKSHSNQITLGDFRRAYFFIFFILLAFFGTGNIASINSFNPTSVYCFLTIFNPFVMGFLILIKVLIPFLIVSCVLRAINVSLKVSPRALFLLILLMSDFLGLHFFFLVKDQGSWLDIGTSISHFIISITIIIFIMLLYGLAWVLTSVSLDVPSFKNKRHLL
;
A
#
# COMPACT_ATOMS: atom_id res chain seq x y z
N ILE A 1 -2.23 17.41 6.33
CA ILE A 1 -1.72 18.46 5.40
C ILE A 1 -0.21 18.33 5.20
N LEU A 2 0.64 18.51 6.24
CA LEU A 2 2.11 18.41 6.11
C LEU A 2 2.57 17.11 5.43
N ALA A 3 2.06 15.97 5.87
CA ALA A 3 2.35 14.67 5.26
C ALA A 3 2.02 14.60 3.76
N GLY A 4 0.95 15.26 3.34
CA GLY A 4 0.56 15.35 1.93
C GLY A 4 1.59 16.08 1.09
N TRP A 5 1.99 17.27 1.51
CA TRP A 5 3.01 18.06 0.81
C TRP A 5 4.38 17.37 0.79
N LEU A 6 4.78 16.77 1.92
CA LEU A 6 6.02 15.99 1.97
C LEU A 6 5.98 14.81 1.00
N PHE A 7 4.85 14.12 0.88
CA PHE A 7 4.70 13.02 -0.06
C PHE A 7 4.75 13.50 -1.52
N VAL A 8 4.10 14.62 -1.85
CA VAL A 8 4.20 15.24 -3.19
C VAL A 8 5.65 15.56 -3.53
N CYS A 9 6.40 16.17 -2.60
CA CYS A 9 7.82 16.44 -2.77
C CYS A 9 8.65 15.15 -2.95
N ALA A 10 8.35 14.11 -2.19
CA ALA A 10 9.01 12.81 -2.31
C ALA A 10 8.76 12.16 -3.68
N VAL A 11 7.51 12.16 -4.16
CA VAL A 11 7.15 11.65 -5.50
C VAL A 11 7.85 12.47 -6.59
N GLY A 12 7.86 13.81 -6.48
CA GLY A 12 8.57 14.68 -7.41
C GLY A 12 10.08 14.43 -7.43
N PHE A 13 10.69 14.20 -6.27
CA PHE A 13 12.11 13.82 -6.17
C PHE A 13 12.38 12.46 -6.80
N CYS A 14 11.54 11.46 -6.53
CA CYS A 14 11.63 10.13 -7.15
C CYS A 14 11.46 10.20 -8.67
N ALA A 15 10.51 11.00 -9.17
CA ALA A 15 10.27 11.15 -10.61
C ALA A 15 11.46 11.79 -11.35
N ARG A 16 12.22 12.67 -10.67
CA ARG A 16 13.41 13.31 -11.22
C ARG A 16 14.63 12.38 -11.26
N ARG A 17 14.66 11.33 -10.44
CA ARG A 17 15.80 10.39 -10.40
C ARG A 17 15.78 9.49 -11.65
N PRO A 18 16.94 9.30 -12.32
CA PRO A 18 17.03 8.45 -13.50
C PRO A 18 16.72 6.98 -13.18
N GLU A 19 16.97 6.57 -11.94
CA GLU A 19 16.71 5.20 -11.43
C GLU A 19 15.21 4.84 -11.41
N ALA A 20 14.33 5.81 -11.24
CA ALA A 20 12.89 5.59 -11.34
C ALA A 20 12.41 5.53 -12.80
N GLY A 21 13.25 5.94 -13.76
CA GLY A 21 12.96 5.83 -15.18
C GLY A 21 11.83 6.71 -15.72
N LEU A 22 11.31 7.66 -14.92
CA LEU A 22 10.12 8.47 -15.23
C LEU A 22 10.40 9.64 -16.20
N ILE A 23 11.42 10.46 -15.94
CA ILE A 23 11.66 11.70 -16.72
C ILE A 23 12.89 11.61 -17.64
N LEU A 24 13.94 10.88 -17.22
CA LEU A 24 15.25 10.94 -17.88
C LEU A 24 15.82 9.54 -18.19
N ASN A 25 14.99 8.62 -18.66
CA ASN A 25 15.48 7.29 -19.03
C ASN A 25 15.81 7.22 -20.53
N ASN A 26 17.09 7.37 -20.86
CA ASN A 26 17.60 7.17 -22.22
C ASN A 26 17.56 5.69 -22.67
N ARG A 27 17.06 4.75 -21.86
CA ARG A 27 17.19 3.29 -22.09
C ARG A 27 15.88 2.52 -22.33
N MET A 28 14.70 3.15 -22.28
CA MET A 28 13.41 2.49 -22.54
C MET A 28 12.78 2.93 -23.87
N CYS A 29 12.05 2.01 -24.52
CA CYS A 29 11.39 2.16 -25.81
C CYS A 29 10.55 3.45 -25.89
N LYS A 30 10.71 4.25 -26.97
CA LYS A 30 10.26 5.65 -27.16
C LYS A 30 8.79 6.02 -26.84
N ARG A 31 7.91 5.10 -26.47
CA ARG A 31 6.44 5.31 -26.37
C ARG A 31 5.79 5.02 -25.02
N GLU A 32 6.37 4.14 -24.20
CA GLU A 32 5.89 3.88 -22.84
C GLU A 32 6.09 5.01 -21.80
N PRO A 33 7.11 5.90 -21.89
CA PRO A 33 7.35 6.85 -20.80
C PRO A 33 6.25 7.92 -20.67
N TYR A 34 5.59 8.30 -21.78
CA TYR A 34 4.59 9.38 -21.75
C TYR A 34 3.34 9.00 -20.95
N GLN A 35 2.77 7.81 -21.17
CA GLN A 35 1.56 7.38 -20.46
C GLN A 35 1.80 7.25 -18.95
N ILE A 36 2.96 6.72 -18.56
CA ILE A 36 3.34 6.56 -17.16
C ILE A 36 3.52 7.93 -16.50
N VAL A 37 4.20 8.87 -17.16
CA VAL A 37 4.37 10.24 -16.66
C VAL A 37 3.02 10.95 -16.51
N VAL A 38 2.14 10.85 -17.51
CA VAL A 38 0.78 11.43 -17.43
C VAL A 38 0.00 10.82 -16.27
N LEU A 39 0.05 9.49 -16.07
CA LEU A 39 -0.60 8.83 -14.95
C LEU A 39 -0.07 9.34 -13.61
N THR A 40 1.25 9.42 -13.44
CA THR A 40 1.85 9.94 -12.19
C THR A 40 1.46 11.40 -11.95
N ALA A 41 1.38 12.22 -13.00
CA ALA A 41 0.93 13.61 -12.89
C ALA A 41 -0.54 13.69 -12.44
N ILE A 42 -1.42 12.86 -13.01
CA ILE A 42 -2.83 12.75 -12.59
C ILE A 42 -2.91 12.34 -11.11
N GLN A 43 -2.12 11.36 -10.68
CA GLN A 43 -2.09 10.91 -9.29
C GLN A 43 -1.62 12.02 -8.32
N VAL A 44 -0.60 12.81 -8.71
CA VAL A 44 -0.15 13.96 -7.93
C VAL A 44 -1.22 15.05 -7.87
N VAL A 45 -1.93 15.33 -8.97
CA VAL A 45 -3.05 16.28 -8.97
C VAL A 45 -4.16 15.82 -8.03
N ILE A 46 -4.54 14.54 -8.06
CA ILE A 46 -5.52 13.95 -7.14
C ILE A 46 -5.06 14.08 -5.69
N LEU A 47 -3.78 13.84 -5.42
CA LEU A 47 -3.20 14.03 -4.09
C LEU A 47 -3.30 15.50 -3.63
N CYS A 48 -2.98 16.47 -4.49
CA CYS A 48 -3.16 17.89 -4.19
C CYS A 48 -4.62 18.27 -3.93
N ILE A 49 -5.56 17.75 -4.74
CA ILE A 49 -7.00 17.94 -4.52
C ILE A 49 -7.39 17.36 -3.15
N SER A 50 -6.91 16.17 -2.78
CA SER A 50 -7.20 15.57 -1.47
C SER A 50 -6.73 16.44 -0.30
N ILE A 51 -5.54 17.06 -0.41
CA ILE A 51 -5.00 17.96 0.61
C ILE A 51 -5.89 19.21 0.75
N PHE A 52 -6.31 19.77 -0.39
CA PHE A 52 -7.21 20.92 -0.42
C PHE A 52 -8.59 20.58 0.18
N THR A 53 -9.15 19.42 -0.16
CA THR A 53 -10.42 18.93 0.39
C THR A 53 -10.33 18.77 1.91
N ILE A 54 -9.24 18.21 2.45
CA ILE A 54 -9.02 18.12 3.90
C ILE A 54 -9.00 19.51 4.54
N GLN A 55 -8.26 20.45 3.95
CA GLN A 55 -8.17 21.81 4.47
C GLN A 55 -9.53 22.50 4.45
N SER A 56 -10.22 22.47 3.32
CA SER A 56 -11.56 23.06 3.15
C SER A 56 -12.57 22.44 4.13
N THR A 57 -12.60 21.11 4.26
CA THR A 57 -13.48 20.42 5.21
C THR A 57 -13.14 20.78 6.66
N SER A 58 -11.85 20.84 7.02
CA SER A 58 -11.44 21.23 8.38
C SER A 58 -11.85 22.66 8.73
N LEU A 59 -11.77 23.60 7.78
CA LEU A 59 -12.18 24.99 7.96
C LEU A 59 -13.71 25.10 8.10
N SER A 60 -14.46 24.40 7.23
CA SER A 60 -15.94 24.39 7.26
C SER A 60 -16.51 23.78 8.55
N ILE A 61 -15.84 22.75 9.08
CA ILE A 61 -16.21 22.15 10.36
C ILE A 61 -15.86 23.09 11.52
N ALA A 62 -14.72 23.79 11.44
CA ALA A 62 -14.34 24.79 12.45
C ALA A 62 -15.28 26.01 12.46
N SER A 63 -15.79 26.44 11.30
CA SER A 63 -16.80 27.50 11.19
C SER A 63 -18.23 27.05 11.49
N LYS A 64 -18.45 25.75 11.76
CA LYS A 64 -19.76 25.12 12.00
C LYS A 64 -20.72 25.17 10.79
N ASP A 65 -20.21 25.38 9.59
CA ASP A 65 -20.99 25.37 8.34
C ASP A 65 -21.34 23.94 7.86
N GLY A 66 -20.85 22.92 8.56
CA GLY A 66 -21.07 21.52 8.23
C GLY A 66 -20.11 21.00 7.17
N LEU A 67 -20.45 19.88 6.53
CA LEU A 67 -19.67 19.28 5.44
C LEU A 67 -20.17 19.80 4.09
N PRO A 68 -19.34 20.51 3.30
CA PRO A 68 -19.72 20.95 1.98
C PRO A 68 -20.00 19.75 1.06
N PHE A 69 -21.13 19.78 0.34
CA PHE A 69 -21.53 18.71 -0.57
C PHE A 69 -20.47 18.41 -1.65
N LEU A 70 -19.82 19.44 -2.18
CA LEU A 70 -18.74 19.28 -3.17
C LEU A 70 -17.55 18.48 -2.59
N ASN A 71 -17.14 18.77 -1.35
CA ASN A 71 -16.03 18.06 -0.70
C ASN A 71 -16.38 16.59 -0.45
N GLN A 72 -17.64 16.31 -0.12
CA GLN A 72 -18.14 14.96 0.04
C GLN A 72 -18.07 14.17 -1.27
N VAL A 73 -18.60 14.72 -2.38
CA VAL A 73 -18.56 14.07 -3.70
C VAL A 73 -17.12 13.83 -4.15
N VAL A 74 -16.24 14.83 -4.00
CA VAL A 74 -14.82 14.70 -4.34
C VAL A 74 -14.15 13.60 -3.53
N SER A 75 -14.43 13.51 -2.22
CA SER A 75 -13.83 12.50 -1.35
C SER A 75 -14.22 11.07 -1.75
N TRP A 76 -15.51 10.83 -2.05
CA TRP A 76 -15.99 9.54 -2.58
C TRP A 76 -15.38 9.20 -3.94
N PHE A 77 -15.28 10.20 -4.83
CA PHE A 77 -14.66 10.01 -6.14
C PHE A 77 -13.18 9.65 -6.03
N ILE A 78 -12.43 10.35 -5.16
CA ILE A 78 -11.01 10.06 -4.90
C ILE A 78 -10.85 8.64 -4.37
N LEU A 79 -11.68 8.21 -3.41
CA LEU A 79 -11.63 6.84 -2.87
C LEU A 79 -11.82 5.78 -3.95
N GLY A 80 -12.79 5.95 -4.86
CA GLY A 80 -13.02 5.03 -5.96
C GLY A 80 -11.89 5.03 -6.99
N ILE A 81 -11.50 6.19 -7.49
CA ILE A 81 -10.54 6.30 -8.58
C ILE A 81 -9.12 5.88 -8.15
N SER A 82 -8.74 6.14 -6.91
CA SER A 82 -7.43 5.78 -6.35
C SER A 82 -7.15 4.29 -6.31
N LEU A 83 -8.18 3.44 -6.22
CA LEU A 83 -8.02 1.99 -6.26
C LEU A 83 -7.81 1.46 -7.69
N VAL A 84 -8.35 2.16 -8.69
CA VAL A 84 -8.31 1.74 -10.10
C VAL A 84 -7.05 2.28 -10.79
N LEU A 85 -6.61 3.50 -10.47
CA LEU A 85 -5.50 4.17 -11.14
C LEU A 85 -4.20 3.37 -11.23
N PRO A 86 -3.77 2.60 -10.20
CA PRO A 86 -2.56 1.83 -10.31
C PRO A 86 -2.59 0.88 -11.49
N LEU A 87 -3.75 0.28 -11.83
CA LEU A 87 -3.90 -0.74 -12.88
C LEU A 87 -3.48 -0.27 -14.27
N PHE A 88 -3.41 1.04 -14.51
CA PHE A 88 -2.89 1.61 -15.76
C PHE A 88 -1.39 1.91 -15.72
N GLY A 89 -0.72 1.51 -14.64
CA GLY A 89 0.71 1.74 -14.40
C GLY A 89 1.62 0.80 -15.18
N SER A 90 2.91 1.14 -15.17
CA SER A 90 3.96 0.36 -15.83
C SER A 90 4.13 -1.03 -15.23
N HIS A 91 4.88 -1.86 -15.95
CA HIS A 91 5.33 -3.16 -15.48
C HIS A 91 6.60 -3.11 -14.61
N SER A 92 7.36 -2.01 -14.61
CA SER A 92 8.60 -1.94 -13.82
C SER A 92 8.30 -1.85 -12.33
N ILE A 93 9.06 -2.59 -11.50
CA ILE A 93 8.76 -2.74 -10.08
C ILE A 93 8.69 -1.38 -9.38
N LEU A 94 9.71 -0.53 -9.56
CA LEU A 94 9.83 0.74 -8.85
C LEU A 94 8.71 1.71 -9.24
N THR A 95 8.45 1.91 -10.53
CA THR A 95 7.40 2.84 -10.99
C THR A 95 6.02 2.34 -10.60
N ARG A 96 5.77 1.03 -10.68
CA ARG A 96 4.50 0.45 -10.29
C ARG A 96 4.24 0.59 -8.79
N LEU A 97 5.25 0.32 -7.95
CA LEU A 97 5.15 0.55 -6.52
C LEU A 97 4.90 2.03 -6.21
N LEU A 98 5.64 2.95 -6.84
CA LEU A 98 5.42 4.39 -6.66
C LEU A 98 3.99 4.80 -7.01
N ASN A 99 3.43 4.29 -8.12
CA ASN A 99 2.07 4.57 -8.54
C ASN A 99 1.04 3.99 -7.57
N VAL A 100 1.27 2.79 -7.03
CA VAL A 100 0.44 2.16 -6.00
C VAL A 100 0.48 2.97 -4.71
N MET A 101 1.67 3.32 -4.21
CA MET A 101 1.81 4.10 -2.97
C MET A 101 1.13 5.46 -3.13
N THR A 102 1.34 6.14 -4.25
CA THR A 102 0.76 7.48 -4.49
C THR A 102 -0.76 7.42 -4.58
N SER A 103 -1.31 6.42 -5.27
CA SER A 103 -2.75 6.30 -5.40
C SER A 103 -3.43 5.99 -4.06
N LEU A 104 -2.84 5.08 -3.26
CA LEU A 104 -3.39 4.65 -1.98
C LEU A 104 -3.17 5.69 -0.86
N PHE A 105 -2.15 6.54 -0.98
CA PHE A 105 -1.88 7.60 -0.02
C PHE A 105 -2.95 8.70 -0.05
N ALA A 106 -3.52 9.03 -1.22
CA ALA A 106 -4.58 10.03 -1.34
C ALA A 106 -5.86 9.69 -0.52
N PRO A 107 -6.50 8.51 -0.66
CA PRO A 107 -7.65 8.14 0.15
C PRO A 107 -7.27 7.90 1.61
N TYR A 108 -6.05 7.43 1.91
CA TYR A 108 -5.58 7.34 3.29
C TYR A 108 -5.50 8.71 3.96
N LEU A 109 -5.01 9.74 3.27
CA LEU A 109 -4.99 11.10 3.80
C LEU A 109 -6.39 11.62 4.13
N LEU A 110 -7.38 11.38 3.27
CA LEU A 110 -8.78 11.76 3.51
C LEU A 110 -9.37 11.08 4.74
N LEU A 111 -8.90 9.87 5.06
CA LEU A 111 -9.31 9.06 6.20
C LEU A 111 -8.42 9.25 7.44
N SER A 112 -7.41 10.12 7.37
CA SER A 112 -6.39 10.26 8.41
C SER A 112 -6.61 11.49 9.28
N ILE A 113 -6.23 11.35 10.56
CA ILE A 113 -6.07 12.45 11.50
C ILE A 113 -4.59 12.89 11.49
N SER A 114 -4.29 14.08 11.99
CA SER A 114 -3.01 14.80 11.90
C SER A 114 -1.73 13.94 11.87
N HIS A 115 -1.49 13.09 12.87
CA HIS A 115 -0.24 12.31 13.01
C HIS A 115 -0.23 11.03 12.15
N GLU A 116 -1.38 10.43 11.89
CA GLU A 116 -1.51 9.18 11.14
C GLU A 116 -1.04 9.31 9.69
N GLY A 117 -1.21 10.50 9.10
CA GLY A 117 -0.70 10.82 7.76
C GLY A 117 0.83 10.75 7.67
N LEU A 118 1.53 11.23 8.70
CA LEU A 118 2.99 11.16 8.77
C LEU A 118 3.46 9.72 8.96
N PHE A 119 2.75 8.94 9.78
CA PHE A 119 3.03 7.52 9.95
C PHE A 119 2.99 6.77 8.61
N CYS A 120 1.93 6.94 7.82
CA CYS A 120 1.83 6.27 6.51
C CYS A 120 2.92 6.72 5.53
N LEU A 121 3.31 8.00 5.55
CA LEU A 121 4.44 8.48 4.75
C LEU A 121 5.74 7.79 5.13
N LEU A 122 6.04 7.71 6.43
CA LEU A 122 7.23 7.02 6.94
C LEU A 122 7.18 5.52 6.64
N LEU A 123 6.01 4.90 6.71
CA LEU A 123 5.80 3.51 6.31
C LEU A 123 6.14 3.30 4.83
N CYS A 124 5.66 4.17 3.93
CA CYS A 124 5.99 4.09 2.50
C CYS A 124 7.52 4.19 2.26
N ILE A 125 8.19 5.12 2.93
CA ILE A 125 9.66 5.25 2.84
C ILE A 125 10.35 4.00 3.37
N GLN A 126 9.94 3.51 4.54
CA GLN A 126 10.50 2.31 5.15
C GLN A 126 10.33 1.07 4.26
N MET A 127 9.20 0.95 3.57
CA MET A 127 8.95 -0.15 2.63
C MET A 127 9.89 -0.10 1.42
N MET A 128 10.14 1.08 0.86
CA MET A 128 11.10 1.24 -0.23
C MET A 128 12.54 0.94 0.21
N ILE A 129 12.91 1.36 1.42
CA ILE A 129 14.21 1.02 2.02
C ILE A 129 14.34 -0.49 2.21
N TRP A 130 13.29 -1.15 2.74
CA TRP A 130 13.29 -2.60 2.93
C TRP A 130 13.50 -3.36 1.61
N LEU A 131 12.80 -2.97 0.54
CA LEU A 131 13.02 -3.53 -0.80
C LEU A 131 14.46 -3.33 -1.28
N ALA A 132 15.01 -2.14 -1.13
CA ALA A 132 16.37 -1.83 -1.57
C ALA A 132 17.42 -2.65 -0.81
N LEU A 133 17.27 -2.78 0.51
CA LEU A 133 18.17 -3.57 1.36
C LEU A 133 18.12 -5.06 1.01
N GLU A 134 16.92 -5.63 0.85
CA GLU A 134 16.77 -7.03 0.47
C GLU A 134 17.34 -7.32 -0.92
N HIS A 135 17.22 -6.37 -1.86
CA HIS A 135 17.84 -6.49 -3.19
C HIS A 135 19.37 -6.45 -3.13
N GLN A 136 19.95 -5.51 -2.40
CA GLN A 136 21.40 -5.40 -2.24
C GLN A 136 22.00 -6.63 -1.58
N LEU A 137 21.30 -7.17 -0.57
CA LEU A 137 21.78 -8.33 0.19
C LEU A 137 21.69 -9.65 -0.60
N SER A 138 20.91 -9.69 -1.67
CA SER A 138 20.80 -10.87 -2.53
C SER A 138 21.93 -10.99 -3.56
N TYR A 139 22.93 -10.07 -3.54
CA TYR A 139 24.06 -10.04 -4.49
C TYR A 139 23.63 -10.12 -5.97
N ASN A 140 22.43 -9.63 -6.28
CA ASN A 140 21.93 -9.60 -7.64
C ASN A 140 22.60 -8.46 -8.41
N TYR A 141 23.30 -8.79 -9.50
CA TYR A 141 23.93 -7.81 -10.38
C TYR A 141 22.95 -6.98 -11.22
N SER A 142 21.67 -7.38 -11.27
CA SER A 142 20.63 -6.62 -11.99
C SER A 142 20.18 -5.41 -11.18
N HIS A 143 20.08 -4.25 -11.82
CA HIS A 143 19.50 -3.07 -11.18
C HIS A 143 17.98 -3.26 -10.97
N LEU A 144 17.43 -2.77 -9.85
CA LEU A 144 16.00 -2.87 -9.53
C LEU A 144 15.07 -2.29 -10.60
N GLN A 145 15.55 -1.26 -11.30
CA GLN A 145 14.83 -0.57 -12.37
C GLN A 145 14.56 -1.46 -13.60
N ASP A 146 15.40 -2.50 -13.81
CA ASP A 146 15.33 -3.39 -14.97
C ASP A 146 14.45 -4.63 -14.69
N ILE A 147 13.88 -4.71 -13.49
CA ILE A 147 13.02 -5.83 -13.07
C ILE A 147 11.55 -5.44 -13.26
N PHE A 148 10.83 -6.32 -13.96
CA PHE A 148 9.41 -6.17 -14.25
C PHE A 148 8.57 -7.20 -13.49
N PHE A 149 7.38 -6.79 -13.02
CA PHE A 149 6.42 -7.67 -12.34
C PHE A 149 5.90 -8.82 -13.24
N VAL A 150 5.92 -8.62 -14.56
CA VAL A 150 5.58 -9.61 -15.57
C VAL A 150 6.87 -9.97 -16.31
N SER A 151 7.55 -11.02 -15.87
CA SER A 151 8.60 -11.65 -16.66
C SER A 151 7.94 -12.69 -17.56
N SER A 152 8.09 -12.52 -18.88
CA SER A 152 7.56 -13.42 -19.92
C SER A 152 7.80 -14.89 -19.60
N SER A 153 6.71 -15.64 -19.62
CA SER A 153 6.71 -17.08 -19.83
C SER A 153 7.22 -17.39 -21.24
N SER A 154 8.52 -17.61 -21.43
CA SER A 154 9.06 -18.43 -22.53
C SER A 154 10.59 -18.47 -22.50
N ASP A 155 11.15 -19.38 -21.72
CA ASP A 155 12.37 -20.07 -22.13
C ASP A 155 12.36 -21.49 -21.52
N PRO A 156 11.86 -22.51 -22.25
CA PRO A 156 11.71 -23.87 -21.72
C PRO A 156 13.05 -24.60 -21.49
N THR A 157 14.18 -23.94 -21.76
CA THR A 157 15.54 -24.53 -21.70
C THR A 157 16.30 -24.22 -20.41
N LYS A 158 15.87 -23.23 -19.61
CA LYS A 158 16.44 -23.00 -18.28
C LYS A 158 15.71 -23.87 -17.27
N LYS A 159 16.28 -25.07 -17.05
CA LYS A 159 15.96 -25.95 -15.91
C LYS A 159 15.66 -25.07 -14.70
N LYS A 160 14.41 -25.09 -14.23
CA LYS A 160 14.04 -24.53 -12.92
C LYS A 160 14.86 -25.32 -11.90
N SER A 161 16.03 -24.82 -11.54
CA SER A 161 16.70 -25.21 -10.32
C SER A 161 15.79 -24.71 -9.21
N HIS A 162 14.80 -25.53 -8.89
CA HIS A 162 14.04 -25.42 -7.68
C HIS A 162 15.03 -25.63 -6.54
N SER A 163 15.69 -24.55 -6.10
CA SER A 163 16.28 -24.49 -4.77
C SER A 163 15.09 -24.52 -3.78
N ASN A 164 14.49 -25.69 -3.61
CA ASN A 164 13.40 -25.95 -2.66
C ASN A 164 13.92 -25.94 -1.20
N GLN A 165 15.11 -25.41 -0.96
CA GLN A 165 15.66 -25.26 0.36
C GLN A 165 15.25 -23.88 0.89
N ILE A 166 14.44 -23.90 1.94
CA ILE A 166 14.10 -22.71 2.71
C ILE A 166 15.40 -22.16 3.27
N THR A 167 15.71 -20.91 2.92
CA THR A 167 16.93 -20.25 3.39
C THR A 167 16.65 -19.41 4.63
N LEU A 168 17.68 -19.10 5.43
CA LEU A 168 17.57 -18.14 6.53
C LEU A 168 17.06 -16.76 6.03
N GLY A 169 17.36 -16.41 4.78
CA GLY A 169 16.84 -15.20 4.14
C GLY A 169 15.32 -15.19 4.04
N ASP A 170 14.69 -16.34 3.80
CA ASP A 170 13.23 -16.44 3.73
C ASP A 170 12.59 -16.25 5.11
N PHE A 171 13.18 -16.81 6.16
CA PHE A 171 12.78 -16.57 7.56
C PHE A 171 12.86 -15.09 7.93
N ARG A 172 13.97 -14.43 7.57
CA ARG A 172 14.15 -12.99 7.83
C ARG A 172 13.06 -12.17 7.13
N ARG A 173 12.76 -12.46 5.86
CA ARG A 173 11.74 -11.74 5.09
C ARG A 173 10.34 -11.95 5.66
N ALA A 174 9.99 -13.18 6.04
CA ALA A 174 8.73 -13.49 6.68
C ALA A 174 8.58 -12.77 8.04
N TYR A 175 9.64 -12.76 8.85
CA TYR A 175 9.68 -12.02 10.11
C TYR A 175 9.47 -10.52 9.91
N PHE A 176 10.22 -9.88 9.00
CA PHE A 176 10.05 -8.45 8.73
C PHE A 176 8.67 -8.12 8.16
N PHE A 177 8.11 -9.01 7.32
CA PHE A 177 6.76 -8.83 6.82
C PHE A 177 5.74 -8.79 7.97
N ILE A 178 5.76 -9.79 8.87
CA ILE A 178 4.85 -9.82 10.03
C ILE A 178 5.07 -8.59 10.91
N PHE A 179 6.33 -8.24 11.17
CA PHE A 179 6.68 -7.03 11.93
C PHE A 179 6.08 -5.76 11.30
N PHE A 180 6.19 -5.59 9.97
CA PHE A 180 5.62 -4.42 9.30
C PHE A 180 4.09 -4.43 9.25
N ILE A 181 3.45 -5.59 9.18
CA ILE A 181 1.98 -5.67 9.29
C ILE A 181 1.53 -5.27 10.71
N LEU A 182 2.19 -5.78 11.75
CA LEU A 182 1.89 -5.39 13.13
C LEU A 182 2.17 -3.89 13.35
N LEU A 183 3.29 -3.38 12.85
CA LEU A 183 3.63 -1.96 12.91
C LEU A 183 2.57 -1.12 12.20
N ALA A 184 2.12 -1.53 11.01
CA ALA A 184 1.05 -0.87 10.27
C ALA A 184 -0.27 -0.88 11.04
N PHE A 185 -0.60 -1.97 11.74
CA PHE A 185 -1.83 -2.08 12.50
C PHE A 185 -1.81 -1.13 13.69
N PHE A 186 -0.79 -1.24 14.55
CA PHE A 186 -0.70 -0.43 15.77
C PHE A 186 -0.34 1.03 15.50
N GLY A 187 0.44 1.30 14.45
CA GLY A 187 0.88 2.65 14.10
C GLY A 187 -0.22 3.56 13.54
N THR A 188 -1.34 3.00 13.08
CA THR A 188 -2.54 3.80 12.74
C THR A 188 -3.31 4.30 13.97
N GLY A 189 -2.92 3.91 15.18
CA GLY A 189 -3.26 4.55 16.46
C GLY A 189 -4.72 4.46 16.92
N ASN A 190 -5.66 4.12 16.03
CA ASN A 190 -7.10 4.29 16.27
C ASN A 190 -7.86 2.97 16.49
N ILE A 191 -7.18 1.81 16.50
CA ILE A 191 -7.79 0.46 16.52
C ILE A 191 -7.27 -0.42 17.68
N ALA A 192 -6.47 0.10 18.62
CA ALA A 192 -6.00 -0.70 19.76
C ALA A 192 -7.15 -1.21 20.66
N SER A 193 -8.28 -0.50 20.67
CA SER A 193 -9.55 -0.98 21.21
C SER A 193 -10.71 -0.39 20.40
N ILE A 194 -11.82 -1.12 20.25
CA ILE A 194 -13.05 -0.63 19.56
C ILE A 194 -13.54 0.71 20.16
N ASN A 195 -13.21 0.96 21.43
CA ASN A 195 -13.62 2.14 22.18
C ASN A 195 -12.73 3.39 21.97
N SER A 196 -11.55 3.25 21.38
CA SER A 196 -10.65 4.39 21.10
C SER A 196 -10.93 5.09 19.78
N PHE A 197 -11.94 4.64 19.03
CA PHE A 197 -12.19 5.11 17.68
C PHE A 197 -12.64 6.58 17.64
N ASN A 198 -11.85 7.40 16.93
CA ASN A 198 -12.20 8.80 16.69
C ASN A 198 -13.02 8.99 15.39
N PRO A 199 -14.29 9.44 15.50
CA PRO A 199 -15.18 9.63 14.36
C PRO A 199 -14.71 10.72 13.39
N THR A 200 -13.84 11.62 13.83
CA THR A 200 -13.35 12.75 13.01
C THR A 200 -12.58 12.29 11.76
N SER A 201 -12.03 11.08 11.79
CA SER A 201 -11.29 10.49 10.67
C SER A 201 -12.12 10.28 9.40
N VAL A 202 -13.45 10.15 9.51
CA VAL A 202 -14.34 9.94 8.34
C VAL A 202 -15.09 11.19 7.89
N TYR A 203 -14.87 12.34 8.55
CA TYR A 203 -15.65 13.56 8.31
C TYR A 203 -15.51 14.13 6.90
N CYS A 204 -14.46 13.77 6.16
CA CYS A 204 -14.37 14.10 4.73
C CYS A 204 -15.47 13.43 3.88
N PHE A 205 -16.07 12.32 4.36
CA PHE A 205 -17.06 11.51 3.65
C PHE A 205 -18.47 11.64 4.21
N LEU A 206 -18.59 11.69 5.53
CA LEU A 206 -19.88 11.76 6.22
C LEU A 206 -19.72 12.32 7.63
N THR A 207 -20.65 13.19 8.01
CA THR A 207 -20.76 13.76 9.37
C THR A 207 -21.92 13.16 10.15
N ILE A 208 -22.93 12.61 9.45
CA ILE A 208 -24.06 11.93 10.06
C ILE A 208 -23.63 10.51 10.44
N PHE A 209 -23.89 10.13 11.68
CA PHE A 209 -23.53 8.79 12.17
C PHE A 209 -24.26 7.70 11.37
N ASN A 210 -23.49 6.90 10.65
CA ASN A 210 -23.96 5.69 9.98
C ASN A 210 -22.96 4.57 10.28
N PRO A 211 -23.27 3.63 11.20
CA PRO A 211 -22.30 2.68 11.72
C PRO A 211 -21.73 1.76 10.63
N PHE A 212 -22.52 1.41 9.61
CA PHE A 212 -22.07 0.51 8.55
C PHE A 212 -21.11 1.21 7.58
N VAL A 213 -21.47 2.39 7.09
CA VAL A 213 -20.61 3.13 6.14
C VAL A 213 -19.34 3.61 6.84
N MET A 214 -19.47 4.09 8.07
CA MET A 214 -18.35 4.51 8.89
C MET A 214 -17.40 3.34 9.20
N GLY A 215 -17.95 2.19 9.61
CA GLY A 215 -17.20 0.95 9.81
C GLY A 215 -16.45 0.51 8.55
N PHE A 216 -17.10 0.60 7.39
CA PHE A 216 -16.47 0.26 6.10
C PHE A 216 -15.31 1.20 5.75
N LEU A 217 -15.44 2.51 5.94
CA LEU A 217 -14.36 3.47 5.69
C LEU A 217 -13.17 3.24 6.63
N ILE A 218 -13.43 2.91 7.89
CA ILE A 218 -12.38 2.55 8.85
C ILE A 218 -11.69 1.27 8.44
N LEU A 219 -12.44 0.27 7.99
CA LEU A 219 -11.87 -0.97 7.47
C LEU A 219 -10.93 -0.67 6.29
N ILE A 220 -11.35 0.15 5.32
CA ILE A 220 -10.49 0.58 4.21
C ILE A 220 -9.22 1.27 4.74
N LYS A 221 -9.37 2.18 5.71
CA LYS A 221 -8.23 2.90 6.32
C LYS A 221 -7.19 1.94 6.90
N VAL A 222 -7.62 0.89 7.60
CA VAL A 222 -6.74 -0.14 8.16
C VAL A 222 -6.10 -1.00 7.08
N LEU A 223 -6.84 -1.33 6.03
CA LEU A 223 -6.35 -2.20 4.96
C LEU A 223 -5.33 -1.53 4.03
N ILE A 224 -5.35 -0.20 3.87
CA ILE A 224 -4.42 0.52 2.98
C ILE A 224 -2.94 0.27 3.35
N PRO A 225 -2.49 0.53 4.60
CA PRO A 225 -1.13 0.22 5.04
C PRO A 225 -0.74 -1.25 4.82
N PHE A 226 -1.66 -2.18 5.07
CA PHE A 226 -1.39 -3.61 4.88
C PHE A 226 -1.21 -3.97 3.39
N LEU A 227 -2.01 -3.36 2.52
CA LEU A 227 -1.91 -3.52 1.07
C LEU A 227 -0.57 -3.00 0.55
N ILE A 228 -0.11 -1.85 1.07
CA ILE A 228 1.20 -1.25 0.78
C ILE A 228 2.33 -2.23 1.13
N VAL A 229 2.33 -2.77 2.35
CA VAL A 229 3.33 -3.75 2.81
C VAL A 229 3.28 -5.03 1.95
N SER A 230 2.08 -5.50 1.60
CA SER A 230 1.88 -6.69 0.76
C SER A 230 2.40 -6.51 -0.67
N CYS A 231 2.21 -5.32 -1.26
CA CYS A 231 2.75 -4.99 -2.58
C CYS A 231 4.28 -5.01 -2.60
N VAL A 232 4.92 -4.51 -1.53
CA VAL A 232 6.38 -4.53 -1.39
C VAL A 232 6.91 -5.94 -1.15
N LEU A 233 6.23 -6.74 -0.32
CA LEU A 233 6.58 -8.16 -0.17
C LEU A 233 6.53 -8.89 -1.52
N ARG A 234 5.51 -8.59 -2.34
CA ARG A 234 5.43 -9.15 -3.68
C ARG A 234 6.59 -8.68 -4.56
N ALA A 235 6.97 -7.41 -4.50
CA ALA A 235 8.13 -6.89 -5.21
C ALA A 235 9.43 -7.61 -4.82
N ILE A 236 9.65 -7.87 -3.53
CA ILE A 236 10.78 -8.65 -3.02
C ILE A 236 10.74 -10.08 -3.57
N ASN A 237 9.58 -10.73 -3.58
CA ASN A 237 9.46 -12.09 -4.13
C ASN A 237 9.85 -12.14 -5.61
N VAL A 238 9.43 -11.15 -6.40
CA VAL A 238 9.75 -11.07 -7.83
C VAL A 238 11.21 -10.70 -8.06
N SER A 239 11.75 -9.72 -7.33
CA SER A 239 13.15 -9.29 -7.51
C SER A 239 14.16 -10.36 -7.12
N LEU A 240 13.83 -11.17 -6.10
CA LEU A 240 14.71 -12.21 -5.58
C LEU A 240 14.38 -13.61 -6.10
N LYS A 241 13.36 -13.75 -6.95
CA LYS A 241 12.88 -15.02 -7.53
C LYS A 241 12.60 -16.09 -6.47
N VAL A 242 12.13 -15.66 -5.30
CA VAL A 242 11.78 -16.52 -4.17
C VAL A 242 10.46 -17.22 -4.47
N SER A 243 10.32 -18.47 -4.05
CA SER A 243 9.06 -19.18 -4.22
C SER A 243 7.97 -18.55 -3.33
N PRO A 244 6.88 -17.99 -3.91
CA PRO A 244 5.86 -17.30 -3.13
C PRO A 244 5.12 -18.24 -2.18
N ARG A 245 5.00 -19.52 -2.56
CA ARG A 245 4.36 -20.57 -1.75
C ARG A 245 5.12 -20.83 -0.44
N ALA A 246 6.44 -21.02 -0.51
CA ALA A 246 7.23 -21.30 0.70
C ALA A 246 7.24 -20.11 1.66
N LEU A 247 7.41 -18.89 1.12
CA LEU A 247 7.38 -17.68 1.93
C LEU A 247 6.00 -17.45 2.57
N PHE A 248 4.92 -17.74 1.84
CA PHE A 248 3.57 -17.66 2.39
C PHE A 248 3.33 -18.68 3.51
N LEU A 249 3.74 -19.94 3.34
CA LEU A 249 3.66 -20.95 4.40
C LEU A 249 4.48 -20.57 5.63
N LEU A 250 5.62 -19.93 5.43
CA LEU A 250 6.47 -19.47 6.52
C LEU A 250 5.86 -18.30 7.29
N ILE A 251 5.22 -17.35 6.59
CA ILE A 251 4.44 -16.29 7.23
C ILE A 251 3.31 -16.90 8.04
N LEU A 252 2.54 -17.83 7.48
CA LEU A 252 1.44 -18.50 8.19
C LEU A 252 1.94 -19.18 9.47
N LEU A 253 3.01 -19.97 9.37
CA LEU A 253 3.61 -20.65 10.52
C LEU A 253 4.02 -19.66 11.62
N MET A 254 4.74 -18.59 11.27
CA MET A 254 5.20 -17.59 12.24
C MET A 254 4.05 -16.80 12.84
N SER A 255 3.00 -16.55 12.06
CA SER A 255 1.77 -15.91 12.53
C SER A 255 0.98 -16.81 13.48
N ASP A 256 0.94 -18.13 13.25
CA ASP A 256 0.31 -19.08 14.17
C ASP A 256 1.06 -19.11 15.52
N PHE A 257 2.39 -19.07 15.50
CA PHE A 257 3.18 -18.91 16.73
C PHE A 257 2.84 -17.62 17.49
N LEU A 258 2.68 -16.50 16.78
CA LEU A 258 2.25 -15.24 17.38
C LEU A 258 0.83 -15.34 17.95
N GLY A 259 -0.09 -16.01 17.25
CA GLY A 259 -1.45 -16.27 17.71
C GLY A 259 -1.47 -17.09 19.01
N LEU A 260 -0.69 -18.18 19.05
CA LEU A 260 -0.54 -19.01 20.26
C LEU A 260 0.09 -18.23 21.42
N HIS A 261 1.08 -17.37 21.14
CA HIS A 261 1.67 -16.53 22.17
C HIS A 261 0.62 -15.61 22.83
N PHE A 262 -0.21 -14.94 22.03
CA PHE A 262 -1.29 -14.12 22.58
C PHE A 262 -2.40 -14.94 23.24
N PHE A 263 -2.66 -16.16 22.76
CA PHE A 263 -3.60 -17.07 23.41
C PHE A 263 -3.17 -17.39 24.84
N PHE A 264 -1.90 -17.70 25.06
CA PHE A 264 -1.36 -17.96 26.41
C PHE A 264 -1.25 -16.71 27.29
N LEU A 265 -1.35 -15.51 26.70
CA LEU A 265 -1.39 -14.24 27.42
C LEU A 265 -2.81 -13.76 27.74
N VAL A 266 -3.85 -14.48 27.30
CA VAL A 266 -5.23 -14.18 27.69
C VAL A 266 -5.36 -14.33 29.20
N LYS A 267 -5.93 -13.30 29.83
CA LYS A 267 -6.12 -13.26 31.29
C LYS A 267 -7.58 -13.56 31.63
N ASP A 268 -7.78 -14.50 32.54
CA ASP A 268 -9.10 -14.82 33.11
C ASP A 268 -9.36 -14.09 34.45
N GLN A 269 -8.39 -13.32 34.94
CA GLN A 269 -8.44 -12.63 36.22
C GLN A 269 -7.89 -11.20 36.07
N GLY A 270 -8.41 -10.26 36.86
CA GLY A 270 -8.02 -8.85 36.83
C GLY A 270 -9.21 -7.93 36.57
N SER A 271 -8.94 -6.70 36.12
CA SER A 271 -10.02 -5.78 35.75
C SER A 271 -10.71 -6.25 34.46
N TRP A 272 -11.99 -5.91 34.28
CA TRP A 272 -12.72 -6.17 33.03
C TRP A 272 -12.02 -5.57 31.80
N LEU A 273 -11.30 -4.46 31.99
CA LEU A 273 -10.51 -3.84 30.94
C LEU A 273 -9.28 -4.69 30.57
N ASP A 274 -8.58 -5.24 31.55
CA ASP A 274 -7.41 -6.11 31.30
C ASP A 274 -7.81 -7.42 30.62
N ILE A 275 -8.93 -7.99 31.05
CA ILE A 275 -9.51 -9.18 30.41
C ILE A 275 -9.87 -8.85 28.95
N GLY A 276 -10.63 -7.77 28.74
CA GLY A 276 -11.07 -7.35 27.40
C GLY A 276 -9.93 -6.98 26.46
N THR A 277 -8.87 -6.35 26.95
CA THR A 277 -7.68 -6.00 26.15
C THR A 277 -6.86 -7.24 25.77
N SER A 278 -6.67 -8.18 26.70
CA SER A 278 -5.98 -9.44 26.41
C SER A 278 -6.71 -10.27 25.34
N ILE A 279 -8.04 -10.36 25.43
CA ILE A 279 -8.89 -11.02 24.42
C ILE A 279 -8.82 -10.28 23.09
N SER A 280 -8.87 -8.94 23.11
CA SER A 280 -8.79 -8.12 21.90
C SER A 280 -7.47 -8.34 21.17
N HIS A 281 -6.34 -8.37 21.87
CA HIS A 281 -5.03 -8.64 21.27
C HIS A 281 -4.96 -10.03 20.61
N PHE A 282 -5.54 -11.05 21.26
CA PHE A 282 -5.62 -12.39 20.68
C PHE A 282 -6.47 -12.41 19.40
N ILE A 283 -7.68 -11.84 19.44
CA ILE A 283 -8.59 -11.77 18.29
C ILE A 283 -7.96 -10.97 17.14
N ILE A 284 -7.31 -9.86 17.45
CA ILE A 284 -6.59 -9.04 16.47
C ILE A 284 -5.50 -9.86 15.79
N SER A 285 -4.68 -10.58 16.57
CA SER A 285 -3.59 -11.41 16.05
C SER A 285 -4.09 -12.42 15.02
N ILE A 286 -5.13 -13.21 15.35
CA ILE A 286 -5.68 -14.21 14.43
C ILE A 286 -6.41 -13.58 13.22
N THR A 287 -7.07 -12.44 13.42
CA THR A 287 -7.83 -11.76 12.36
C THR A 287 -6.90 -11.15 11.31
N ILE A 288 -5.77 -10.58 11.73
CA ILE A 288 -4.75 -10.02 10.83
C ILE A 288 -4.25 -11.08 9.83
N ILE A 289 -4.11 -12.35 10.26
CA ILE A 289 -3.65 -13.45 9.40
C ILE A 289 -4.60 -13.69 8.23
N ILE A 290 -5.91 -13.70 8.50
CA ILE A 290 -6.95 -13.89 7.47
C ILE A 290 -6.88 -12.75 6.45
N PHE A 291 -6.74 -11.50 6.93
CA PHE A 291 -6.61 -10.35 6.05
C PHE A 291 -5.32 -10.36 5.22
N ILE A 292 -4.20 -10.83 5.77
CA ILE A 292 -2.94 -11.00 5.01
C ILE A 292 -3.15 -11.88 3.77
N MET A 293 -3.88 -12.99 3.89
CA MET A 293 -4.14 -13.89 2.75
C MET A 293 -4.89 -13.18 1.63
N LEU A 294 -5.96 -12.48 2.00
CA LEU A 294 -6.79 -11.72 1.07
C LEU A 294 -6.00 -10.56 0.43
N LEU A 295 -5.20 -9.86 1.22
CA LEU A 295 -4.39 -8.74 0.76
C LEU A 295 -3.23 -9.15 -0.13
N TYR A 296 -2.65 -10.34 0.06
CA TYR A 296 -1.65 -10.86 -0.87
C TYR A 296 -2.26 -11.11 -2.27
N GLY A 297 -3.50 -11.60 -2.34
CA GLY A 297 -4.24 -11.73 -3.58
C GLY A 297 -4.53 -10.38 -4.25
N LEU A 298 -4.97 -9.39 -3.47
CA LEU A 298 -5.19 -8.02 -3.96
C LEU A 298 -3.89 -7.36 -4.42
N ALA A 299 -2.81 -7.51 -3.66
CA ALA A 299 -1.48 -7.06 -4.03
C ALA A 299 -1.00 -7.74 -5.31
N TRP A 300 -1.37 -9.02 -5.53
CA TRP A 300 -1.13 -9.66 -6.82
C TRP A 300 -1.89 -8.93 -7.93
N VAL A 301 -3.22 -8.79 -7.84
CA VAL A 301 -4.01 -8.10 -8.87
C VAL A 301 -3.47 -6.70 -9.16
N LEU A 302 -3.22 -5.91 -8.12
CA LEU A 302 -2.79 -4.52 -8.22
C LEU A 302 -1.42 -4.36 -8.87
N THR A 303 -0.56 -5.39 -8.88
CA THR A 303 0.82 -5.30 -9.35
C THR A 303 1.05 -6.09 -10.66
N SER A 304 0.25 -7.12 -10.99
CA SER A 304 0.36 -7.88 -12.24
C SER A 304 -0.54 -7.37 -13.35
N VAL A 305 -1.75 -6.92 -13.02
CA VAL A 305 -2.74 -6.54 -14.04
C VAL A 305 -2.40 -5.14 -14.53
N SER A 306 -1.88 -5.03 -15.75
CA SER A 306 -1.84 -3.77 -16.49
C SER A 306 -3.02 -3.74 -17.46
N LEU A 307 -3.75 -2.63 -17.46
CA LEU A 307 -4.77 -2.35 -18.47
C LEU A 307 -4.16 -1.41 -19.50
N ASP A 308 -4.04 -1.89 -20.74
CA ASP A 308 -3.63 -1.05 -21.85
C ASP A 308 -4.81 -0.20 -22.32
N VAL A 309 -4.64 1.12 -22.30
CA VAL A 309 -5.60 2.01 -22.97
C VAL A 309 -5.37 1.88 -24.47
N PRO A 310 -6.38 1.46 -25.26
CA PRO A 310 -6.23 1.38 -26.71
C PRO A 310 -5.87 2.76 -27.24
N SER A 311 -4.62 2.91 -27.69
CA SER A 311 -4.18 4.12 -28.37
C SER A 311 -5.10 4.35 -29.57
N PHE A 312 -5.79 5.49 -29.58
CA PHE A 312 -6.39 6.03 -30.80
C PHE A 312 -5.25 6.22 -31.81
N LYS A 313 -4.98 5.18 -32.61
CA LYS A 313 -4.18 5.30 -33.81
C LYS A 313 -4.94 6.28 -34.69
N ASN A 314 -4.55 7.55 -34.65
CA ASN A 314 -4.75 8.41 -35.81
C ASN A 314 -4.01 7.71 -36.95
N LYS A 315 -4.78 6.94 -37.74
CA LYS A 315 -4.37 6.48 -39.06
C LYS A 315 -4.11 7.76 -39.85
N ARG A 316 -2.87 8.27 -39.79
CA ARG A 316 -2.38 9.18 -40.83
C ARG A 316 -2.34 8.32 -42.09
N HIS A 317 -3.42 8.38 -42.85
CA HIS A 317 -3.46 7.90 -44.22
C HIS A 317 -2.28 8.56 -44.95
N LEU A 318 -1.42 7.71 -45.51
CA LEU A 318 -0.43 8.10 -46.50
C LEU A 318 -1.19 8.79 -47.65
N LEU A 319 -0.87 10.06 -47.88
CA LEU A 319 -1.02 10.74 -49.15
C LEU A 319 0.30 10.57 -49.91
#